data_AF-A0A7C4K096-F1
#
_entry.id   AF-A0A7C4K096-F1
#
_cell.length_a   1.000
_cell.length_b   1.000
_cell.length_c   1.000
_cell.angle_alpha   90.00
_cell.angle_beta   90.00
_cell.angle_gamma   90.00
#
_symmetry.space_group_name_H-M   'P 1'
#
loop_
_entity.id
_entity.type
_entity.pdbx_description
1 polymer ?
#
loop_
_entity_poly.entity_id
_entity_poly.type
_entity_poly.pdbx_seq_one_letter_code
_entity_poly.pdbx_strand_id
1 'polypeptide(L)' 'MKDYRGIFSKMGEQLLEKYIEDLKRELENKPDDPDLLFKLGVGYVRLKKTSRAREIYNKLKEIDAQKAKELLDMIYEV' A
#
# COMPACT_ATOMS: atom_id res chain seq x y z
N MET A 1 -32.97 3.25 -5.01
CA MET A 1 -31.60 3.62 -5.42
C MET A 1 -30.83 2.33 -5.66
N LYS A 2 -30.29 2.10 -6.86
CA LYS A 2 -29.42 0.95 -7.12
C LYS A 2 -28.13 1.17 -6.33
N ASP A 3 -27.79 0.26 -5.44
CA ASP A 3 -26.58 0.34 -4.60
C ASP A 3 -25.33 0.09 -5.45
N TYR A 4 -24.91 1.13 -6.18
CA TYR A 4 -23.71 1.12 -7.00
C TYR A 4 -22.43 0.92 -6.17
N ARG A 5 -22.52 1.06 -4.84
CA ARG A 5 -21.39 0.91 -3.90
C ARG A 5 -20.68 -0.44 -4.02
N GLY A 6 -21.40 -1.54 -4.29
CA GLY A 6 -20.79 -2.88 -4.35
C GLY A 6 -19.91 -3.11 -5.60
N ILE A 7 -20.38 -2.70 -6.77
CA ILE A 7 -19.68 -2.97 -8.04
C ILE A 7 -18.48 -2.03 -8.21
N PHE A 8 -18.65 -0.74 -7.89
CA PHE A 8 -17.56 0.24 -7.98
C PHE A 8 -16.48 0.02 -6.91
N SER A 9 -16.84 -0.44 -5.69
CA SER A 9 -15.86 -0.84 -4.67
C SER A 9 -15.03 -2.02 -5.14
N LYS A 10 -15.68 -3.07 -5.67
CA LYS A 10 -14.98 -4.27 -6.15
C LYS A 10 -14.03 -3.98 -7.32
N MET A 11 -14.44 -3.12 -8.26
CA MET A 11 -13.56 -2.70 -9.36
C MET A 11 -12.36 -1.89 -8.84
N GLY A 12 -12.58 -1.00 -7.86
CA GLY A 12 -11.51 -0.24 -7.21
C GLY A 12 -10.52 -1.13 -6.45
N GLU A 13 -11.01 -2.15 -5.75
CA GLU A 13 -10.19 -3.15 -5.06
C GLU A 13 -9.34 -3.95 -6.06
N GLN A 14 -9.92 -4.40 -7.17
CA GLN A 14 -9.19 -5.13 -8.21
C GLN A 14 -8.08 -4.27 -8.86
N LEU A 15 -8.34 -2.98 -9.08
CA LEU A 15 -7.33 -2.05 -9.59
C LEU A 15 -6.20 -1.84 -8.58
N LEU A 16 -6.52 -1.75 -7.29
CA LEU A 16 -5.52 -1.67 -6.22
C LEU A 16 -4.69 -2.95 -6.10
N GLU A 17 -5.30 -4.13 -6.26
CA GLU A 17 -4.56 -5.40 -6.26
C GLU A 17 -3.59 -5.49 -7.42
N LYS A 18 -4.03 -5.13 -8.64
CA LYS A 18 -3.12 -5.07 -9.81
C LYS A 18 -1.98 -4.06 -9.59
N TYR A 19 -2.29 -2.88 -9.06
CA TYR A 19 -1.28 -1.87 -8.77
C TYR A 19 -0.22 -2.38 -7.77
N ILE A 20 -0.65 -3.12 -6.73
CA ILE A 20 0.25 -3.76 -5.78
C ILE A 20 1.13 -4.81 -6.44
N GLU A 21 0.60 -5.58 -7.39
CA GLU A 21 1.39 -6.57 -8.15
C GLU A 21 2.45 -5.89 -9.03
N ASP A 22 2.09 -4.82 -9.73
CA ASP A 22 3.02 -4.05 -10.56
C ASP A 22 4.17 -3.47 -9.70
N LEU A 23 3.84 -2.87 -8.54
CA LEU A 23 4.84 -2.37 -7.59
C LEU A 23 5.78 -3.47 -7.07
N LYS A 24 5.25 -4.67 -6.79
CA LYS A 24 6.09 -5.79 -6.35
C LYS A 24 7.11 -6.18 -7.42
N ARG A 25 6.71 -6.21 -8.69
CA ARG A 25 7.62 -6.52 -9.81
C ARG A 25 8.68 -5.45 -10.00
N GLU A 26 8.34 -4.18 -9.80
CA GLU A 26 9.33 -3.11 -9.81
C GLU A 26 10.34 -3.26 -8.66
N LEU A 27 9.85 -3.61 -7.46
CA LEU A 27 10.68 -3.88 -6.29
C LEU A 27 11.61 -5.10 -6.45
N GLU A 28 11.31 -6.05 -7.34
CA GLU A 28 12.27 -7.13 -7.66
C GLU A 28 13.58 -6.59 -8.22
N ASN A 29 13.54 -5.46 -8.95
CA ASN A 29 14.72 -4.81 -9.50
C ASN A 29 15.31 -3.74 -8.57
N LYS A 30 14.48 -3.18 -7.68
CA LYS A 30 14.84 -2.11 -6.75
C LYS A 30 14.26 -2.37 -5.35
N PRO A 31 14.79 -3.37 -4.62
CA PRO A 31 14.15 -3.88 -3.40
C PRO A 31 14.03 -2.85 -2.27
N ASP A 32 14.94 -1.88 -2.27
CA ASP A 32 15.05 -0.86 -1.22
C ASP A 32 14.67 0.54 -1.72
N ASP A 33 13.94 0.65 -2.84
CA ASP A 33 13.44 1.94 -3.31
C ASP A 33 12.34 2.44 -2.36
N PRO A 34 12.58 3.54 -1.63
CA PRO A 34 11.68 3.97 -0.57
C PRO A 34 10.36 4.52 -1.13
N ASP A 35 10.33 5.04 -2.35
CA ASP A 35 9.10 5.49 -3.01
C ASP A 35 8.21 4.33 -3.43
N LEU A 36 8.80 3.26 -3.99
CA LEU A 36 8.08 2.04 -4.35
C LEU A 36 7.55 1.31 -3.11
N LEU A 37 8.37 1.20 -2.07
CA LEU A 37 7.94 0.64 -0.79
C LEU A 37 6.79 1.45 -0.19
N PHE A 38 6.90 2.78 -0.16
CA PHE A 38 5.82 3.64 0.36
C PHE A 38 4.51 3.46 -0.42
N LYS A 39 4.55 3.48 -1.75
CA LYS A 39 3.38 3.22 -2.61
C LYS A 39 2.76 1.84 -2.34
N LEU A 40 3.58 0.82 -2.13
CA LEU A 40 3.12 -0.53 -1.79
C LEU A 40 2.41 -0.55 -0.43
N GLY A 41 2.98 0.13 0.57
CA GLY A 41 2.37 0.32 1.89
C GLY A 41 1.00 0.99 1.79
N VAL A 42 0.90 2.11 1.06
CA VAL A 42 -0.37 2.81 0.82
C VAL A 42 -1.40 1.92 0.14
N GLY A 43 -0.99 1.12 -0.85
CA GLY A 43 -1.86 0.15 -1.50
C GLY A 43 -2.45 -0.84 -0.49
N TYR A 44 -1.62 -1.36 0.42
CA TYR A 44 -2.09 -2.25 1.48
C TYR A 44 -3.03 -1.58 2.48
N VAL A 45 -2.76 -0.33 2.87
CA VAL A 45 -3.68 0.45 3.72
C VAL A 45 -5.05 0.59 3.07
N ARG A 46 -5.10 0.96 1.78
CA ARG A 46 -6.36 1.13 1.03
C ARG A 46 -7.16 -0.16 0.89
N LEU A 47 -6.48 -1.31 0.81
CA LEU A 47 -7.10 -2.64 0.83
C LEU A 47 -7.42 -3.16 2.24
N LYS A 48 -7.24 -2.34 3.29
CA LYS A 48 -7.40 -2.73 4.70
C LYS A 48 -6.50 -3.92 5.10
N LYS A 49 -5.42 -4.16 4.36
CA LYS A 49 -4.40 -5.19 4.62
C LYS A 49 -3.34 -4.63 5.58
N THR A 50 -3.78 -4.21 6.77
CA THR A 50 -2.95 -3.50 7.75
C THR A 50 -1.69 -4.26 8.18
N SER A 51 -1.76 -5.58 8.31
CA SER A 51 -0.59 -6.42 8.64
C SER A 51 0.53 -6.26 7.61
N ARG A 52 0.20 -6.32 6.31
CA ARG A 52 1.17 -6.11 5.24
C ARG A 52 1.68 -4.68 5.17
N ALA A 53 0.83 -3.69 5.44
CA ALA A 53 1.28 -2.30 5.52
C ALA A 53 2.32 -2.11 6.64
N ARG A 54 2.17 -2.79 7.78
CA ARG A 54 3.17 -2.77 8.87
C ARG A 54 4.49 -3.43 8.49
N GLU A 55 4.46 -4.50 7.70
CA GLU A 55 5.69 -5.10 7.17
C GLU A 55 6.47 -4.11 6.31
N ILE A 56 5.77 -3.35 5.46
CA ILE A 56 6.38 -2.30 4.65
C ILE A 56 6.89 -1.16 5.52
N TYR A 57 6.14 -0.73 6.53
CA TYR A 57 6.61 0.25 7.51
C TYR A 57 7.93 -0.17 8.15
N ASN A 58 8.05 -1.43 8.60
CA ASN A 58 9.28 -1.92 9.21
C ASN A 58 10.47 -1.88 8.25
N LYS A 59 10.26 -2.15 6.96
CA LYS A 59 11.30 -2.01 5.93
C LYS A 59 11.67 -0.54 5.71
N LEU A 60 10.67 0.33 5.52
CA LEU A 60 10.89 1.75 5.32
C LEU A 60 11.60 2.40 6.50
N LYS A 61 11.33 1.98 7.73
CA LYS A 61 11.97 2.54 8.92
C LYS A 61 13.50 2.47 8.86
N GLU A 62 14.05 1.45 8.21
CA GLU A 62 15.49 1.26 8.05
C GLU A 62 16.08 2.03 6.84
N ILE A 63 15.24 2.46 5.90
CA ILE A 63 15.65 3.07 4.62
C ILE A 63 15.36 4.57 4.60
N ASP A 64 14.12 4.94 4.94
CA ASP A 64 13.59 6.30 4.98
C ASP A 64 12.58 6.42 6.14
N ALA A 65 13.07 6.92 7.27
CA ALA A 65 12.28 7.10 8.47
C ALA A 65 11.13 8.12 8.30
N GLN A 66 11.26 9.08 7.39
CA GLN A 66 10.24 10.09 7.14
C GLN A 66 9.03 9.45 6.43
N LYS A 67 9.28 8.70 5.34
CA LYS A 67 8.23 7.92 4.67
C LYS A 67 7.65 6.82 5.55
N ALA A 68 8.47 6.20 6.41
CA ALA A 68 7.97 5.24 7.38
C ALA A 68 6.96 5.88 8.33
N LYS A 69 7.26 7.08 8.86
CA LYS A 69 6.34 7.82 9.72
C LYS A 69 5.05 8.17 8.99
N GLU A 70 5.14 8.70 7.78
CA GLU A 70 3.95 9.01 6.96
C GLU A 70 3.08 7.76 6.72
N LEU A 71 3.71 6.62 6.43
CA LEU A 71 2.99 5.35 6.28
C LEU A 71 2.34 4.88 7.59
N LEU A 72 3.01 5.09 8.72
CA LEU A 72 2.48 4.74 10.03
C LEU A 72 1.25 5.56 10.37
N ASP A 73 1.28 6.86 10.11
CA ASP A 73 0.14 7.76 10.31
C ASP A 73 -1.05 7.26 9.47
N MET A 74 -0.83 6.96 8.19
CA MET A 74 -1.85 6.37 7.32
C MET A 74 -2.36 5.00 7.79
N ILE A 75 -1.58 4.20 8.51
CA ILE A 75 -2.02 2.90 9.02
C ILE A 75 -3.05 3.06 10.15
N TYR A 76 -2.93 4.11 10.95
CA TYR A 76 -3.75 4.33 12.14
C TYR A 76 -4.82 5.43 11.98
N GLU A 77 -4.79 6.21 10.90
CA GLU A 77 -5.79 7.23 10.59
C GLU A 77 -6.99 6.73 9.75
N VAL A 78 -7.10 5.43 9.46
CA VAL A 78 -8.21 4.84 8.67
C VAL A 78 -9.35 4.28 9.51
#